data_AF-A0A7X7BJK6-F1
#
_entry.id   AF-A0A7X7BJK6-F1
#
_cell.length_a   1.000
_cell.length_b   1.000
_cell.length_c   1.000
_cell.angle_alpha   90.00
_cell.angle_beta   90.00
_cell.angle_gamma   90.00
#
_symmetry.space_group_name_H-M   'P 1'
#
loop_
_entity.id
_entity.type
_entity.pdbx_description
1 polymer ?
#
loop_
_entity_poly.entity_id
_entity_poly.type
_entity_poly.pdbx_seq_one_letter_code
_entity_poly.pdbx_strand_id
1 'polypeptide(L)'
;MAYLMIKYHMSYQKGAELYTKYINNWGQDVKYRFIGYQNDKKVCEAIKNESTVRNLEVKSNKETLIIGDTYDVCRIQVRLVDQYENILPYSFDSITIETTNNLEVIGPKQLALIGGSVAFWVKTKRETGKGEVKVMLANGETKTLSLSINNHTNS
;
A
#
# COMPACT_ATOMS: atom_id res chain seq x y z
N MET A 1 -12.24 4.64 -35.33
CA MET A 1 -13.60 4.05 -35.33
C MET A 1 -13.87 3.12 -36.51
N ALA A 2 -13.61 3.49 -37.76
CA ALA A 2 -13.84 2.62 -38.93
C ALA A 2 -13.23 1.21 -38.79
N TYR A 3 -11.99 1.10 -38.32
CA TYR A 3 -11.32 -0.18 -38.08
C TYR A 3 -12.04 -1.09 -37.06
N LEU A 4 -12.54 -0.53 -35.96
CA LEU A 4 -13.27 -1.28 -34.93
C LEU A 4 -14.63 -1.77 -35.44
N MET A 5 -15.33 -0.95 -36.23
CA MET A 5 -16.62 -1.33 -36.81
C MET A 5 -16.48 -2.48 -37.81
N ILE A 6 -15.44 -2.44 -38.65
CA ILE A 6 -15.15 -3.49 -39.65
C ILE A 6 -14.71 -4.78 -38.94
N LYS A 7 -13.82 -4.70 -37.95
CA LYS A 7 -13.28 -5.88 -37.26
C LYS A 7 -14.30 -6.59 -36.37
N TYR A 8 -15.16 -5.84 -35.69
CA TYR A 8 -16.09 -6.38 -34.68
C TYR A 8 -17.56 -6.37 -35.14
N HIS A 9 -17.85 -6.07 -36.41
CA HIS A 9 -19.22 -5.97 -36.95
C HIS A 9 -20.12 -5.05 -36.10
N MET A 10 -19.54 -3.99 -35.54
CA MET A 10 -20.23 -3.11 -34.61
C MET A 10 -20.98 -2.02 -35.37
N SER A 11 -22.26 -1.78 -35.02
CA SER A 11 -23.03 -0.68 -35.61
C SER A 11 -22.43 0.68 -35.26
N TYR A 12 -22.59 1.65 -36.16
CA TYR A 12 -22.12 3.03 -35.93
C TYR A 12 -22.69 3.61 -34.63
N GLN A 13 -23.99 3.41 -34.39
CA GLN A 13 -24.68 3.87 -33.19
C GLN A 13 -24.04 3.27 -31.93
N LYS A 14 -23.72 1.97 -31.95
CA LYS A 14 -23.05 1.31 -30.82
C LYS A 14 -21.63 1.82 -30.61
N GLY A 15 -20.91 2.08 -31.70
CA GLY A 15 -19.57 2.67 -31.64
C GLY A 15 -19.56 4.09 -31.08
N ALA A 16 -20.51 4.93 -31.50
CA ALA A 16 -20.70 6.28 -30.99
C ALA A 16 -21.10 6.28 -29.51
N GLU A 17 -22.00 5.38 -29.09
CA GLU A 17 -22.35 5.19 -27.67
C GLU A 17 -21.14 4.87 -26.80
N LEU A 18 -20.32 3.90 -27.22
CA LEU A 18 -19.11 3.52 -26.48
C LEU A 18 -18.09 4.66 -26.44
N TYR A 19 -17.88 5.35 -27.55
CA TYR A 19 -17.01 6.52 -27.61
C TYR A 19 -17.49 7.61 -26.65
N THR A 20 -18.78 7.93 -26.66
CA THR A 20 -19.33 8.95 -25.75
C THR A 20 -19.20 8.54 -24.29
N LYS A 21 -19.52 7.28 -23.97
CA LYS A 21 -19.50 6.77 -22.60
C LYS A 21 -18.10 6.68 -21.99
N TYR A 22 -17.09 6.32 -22.78
CA TYR A 22 -15.75 6.02 -22.26
C TYR A 22 -14.67 7.04 -22.66
N ILE A 23 -14.87 7.78 -23.75
CA ILE A 23 -13.88 8.72 -24.28
C ILE A 23 -14.36 10.16 -24.14
N ASN A 24 -15.64 10.46 -24.41
CA ASN A 24 -16.20 11.81 -24.31
C ASN A 24 -16.97 12.06 -22.99
N ASN A 25 -16.56 11.40 -21.91
CA ASN A 25 -17.20 11.52 -20.59
C ASN A 25 -16.40 12.41 -19.63
N TRP A 26 -15.72 13.42 -20.16
CA TRP A 26 -14.83 14.30 -19.40
C TRP A 26 -15.68 15.19 -18.48
N GLY A 27 -15.31 15.28 -17.20
CA GLY A 27 -16.03 16.09 -16.20
C GLY A 27 -17.17 15.37 -15.46
N GLN A 28 -17.39 14.08 -15.72
CA GLN A 28 -18.26 13.23 -14.90
C GLN A 28 -17.42 12.47 -13.85
N ASP A 29 -18.00 12.15 -12.69
CA ASP A 29 -17.38 11.25 -11.70
C ASP A 29 -17.38 9.82 -12.27
N VAL A 30 -16.23 9.41 -12.84
CA VAL A 30 -16.08 8.11 -13.50
C VAL A 30 -15.36 7.14 -12.57
N LYS A 31 -16.14 6.23 -11.99
CA LYS A 31 -15.62 5.09 -11.24
C LYS A 31 -15.29 3.91 -12.17
N TYR A 32 -14.02 3.53 -12.22
CA TYR A 32 -13.57 2.33 -12.94
C TYR A 32 -13.46 1.14 -11.98
N ARG A 33 -14.03 0.00 -12.39
CA ARG A 33 -13.97 -1.26 -11.65
C ARG A 33 -13.36 -2.34 -12.54
N PHE A 34 -12.24 -2.90 -12.11
CA PHE A 34 -11.52 -3.97 -12.78
C PHE A 34 -11.70 -5.25 -11.99
N ILE A 35 -12.12 -6.34 -12.65
CA ILE A 35 -12.35 -7.64 -12.00
C ILE A 35 -11.50 -8.69 -12.70
N GLY A 36 -10.68 -9.40 -11.93
CA GLY A 36 -9.88 -10.53 -12.42
C GLY A 36 -10.62 -11.84 -12.22
N TYR A 37 -10.68 -12.65 -13.28
CA TYR A 37 -11.27 -13.98 -13.26
C TYR A 37 -10.21 -15.05 -13.55
N GLN A 38 -10.32 -16.19 -12.85
CA GLN A 38 -9.56 -17.41 -13.12
C GLN A 38 -10.54 -18.59 -13.10
N ASN A 39 -10.59 -19.38 -14.17
CA ASN A 39 -11.55 -20.49 -14.33
C ASN A 39 -13.00 -20.05 -14.02
N ASP A 40 -13.42 -18.94 -14.63
CA ASP A 40 -14.74 -18.30 -14.44
C ASP A 40 -15.08 -17.88 -12.99
N LYS A 41 -14.12 -17.96 -12.07
CA LYS A 41 -14.27 -17.49 -10.69
C LYS A 41 -13.56 -16.16 -10.51
N LYS A 42 -14.25 -15.19 -9.92
CA LYS A 42 -13.66 -13.92 -9.50
C LYS A 42 -12.56 -14.19 -8.46
N VAL A 43 -11.35 -13.73 -8.74
CA VAL A 43 -10.18 -13.89 -7.84
C VAL A 43 -9.70 -12.57 -7.23
N CYS A 44 -9.89 -11.45 -7.94
CA CYS A 44 -9.48 -10.15 -7.45
C CYS A 44 -10.32 -9.02 -8.05
N GLU A 45 -10.21 -7.84 -7.45
CA GLU A 45 -10.91 -6.65 -7.87
C GLU A 45 -10.09 -5.42 -7.53
N ALA A 46 -10.12 -4.42 -8.40
CA ALA A 46 -9.54 -3.11 -8.17
C ALA A 46 -10.53 -2.02 -8.59
N ILE A 47 -10.63 -0.97 -7.79
CA ILE A 47 -11.47 0.19 -8.07
C ILE A 47 -10.56 1.41 -8.21
N LYS A 48 -10.70 2.14 -9.32
CA LYS A 48 -10.02 3.42 -9.55
C LYS A 48 -11.07 4.51 -9.65
N ASN A 49 -10.99 5.49 -8.76
CA ASN A 49 -11.77 6.71 -8.82
C ASN A 49 -10.91 7.88 -8.31
N GLU A 50 -11.48 9.08 -8.31
CA GLU A 50 -10.98 10.21 -7.56
C GLU A 50 -10.69 9.83 -6.09
N SER A 51 -9.50 10.18 -5.62
CA SER A 51 -9.08 9.96 -4.24
C SER A 51 -9.60 11.11 -3.38
N THR A 52 -10.58 10.82 -2.53
CA THR A 52 -11.21 11.82 -1.65
C THR A 52 -10.79 11.66 -0.19
N VAL A 53 -10.20 10.51 0.14
CA VAL A 53 -9.68 10.18 1.46
C VAL A 53 -8.19 9.90 1.34
N ARG A 54 -7.46 10.20 2.40
CA ARG A 54 -6.03 9.89 2.55
C ARG A 54 -5.84 9.16 3.88
N ASN A 55 -5.30 7.95 3.83
CA ASN A 55 -5.06 7.11 4.99
C ASN A 55 -3.59 6.69 5.07
N LEU A 56 -2.96 6.83 6.24
CA LEU A 56 -1.68 6.23 6.54
C LEU A 56 -1.80 4.72 6.79
N GLU A 57 -1.08 3.94 6.00
CA GLU A 57 -0.95 2.50 6.15
C GLU A 57 0.49 2.13 6.51
N VAL A 58 0.64 1.30 7.54
CA VAL A 58 1.93 0.77 8.00
C VAL A 58 1.77 -0.74 8.16
N LYS A 59 2.57 -1.50 7.42
CA LYS A 59 2.52 -2.97 7.39
C LYS A 59 3.93 -3.54 7.56
N SER A 60 4.05 -4.61 8.33
CA SER A 60 5.27 -5.43 8.37
C SER A 60 5.14 -6.63 7.45
N ASN A 61 6.28 -7.18 7.01
CA ASN A 61 6.30 -8.48 6.33
C ASN A 61 6.26 -9.67 7.32
N LYS A 62 6.44 -9.43 8.62
CA LYS A 62 6.38 -10.40 9.71
C LYS A 62 5.63 -9.81 10.90
N GLU A 63 4.88 -10.63 11.62
CA GLU A 63 4.25 -10.22 12.89
C GLU A 63 5.09 -10.61 14.11
N THR A 64 5.91 -11.66 13.99
CA THR A 64 6.80 -12.16 15.04
C THR A 64 8.25 -12.17 14.57
N LEU A 65 9.16 -11.72 15.44
CA LEU A 65 10.60 -11.76 15.26
C LEU A 65 11.22 -12.69 16.28
N ILE A 66 12.23 -13.47 15.86
CA ILE A 66 12.84 -14.50 16.69
C ILE A 66 14.32 -14.18 16.89
N ILE A 67 14.71 -13.84 18.11
CA ILE A 67 16.11 -13.68 18.50
C ILE A 67 16.73 -15.09 18.60
N GLY A 68 17.57 -15.46 17.65
CA GLY A 68 18.35 -16.69 17.67
C GLY A 68 19.79 -16.42 18.07
N ASP A 69 20.73 -17.06 17.37
CA ASP A 69 22.17 -16.78 17.52
C ASP A 69 22.50 -15.31 17.18
N THR A 70 21.69 -14.69 16.32
CA THR A 70 21.77 -13.27 15.94
C THR A 70 20.41 -12.57 16.05
N TYR A 71 20.40 -11.26 15.81
CA TYR A 71 19.17 -10.50 15.66
C TYR A 71 18.37 -10.94 14.42
N ASP A 72 17.05 -10.79 14.49
CA ASP A 72 16.16 -10.93 13.33
C ASP A 72 15.78 -9.54 12.82
N VAL A 73 15.38 -9.47 11.55
CA VAL A 73 15.07 -8.23 10.84
C VAL A 73 13.67 -8.33 10.23
N CYS A 74 12.94 -7.21 10.34
CA CYS A 74 11.64 -7.00 9.71
C CYS A 74 11.68 -5.83 8.74
N ARG A 75 11.03 -5.96 7.59
CA ARG A 75 10.73 -4.84 6.70
C ARG A 75 9.40 -4.22 7.12
N ILE A 76 9.38 -2.91 7.27
CA ILE A 76 8.18 -2.11 7.50
C ILE A 76 7.91 -1.28 6.25
N GLN A 77 6.73 -1.46 5.66
CA GLN A 77 6.26 -0.69 4.52
C GLN A 77 5.26 0.36 4.99
N VAL A 78 5.49 1.60 4.57
CA VAL A 78 4.59 2.73 4.78
C VAL A 78 4.00 3.14 3.43
N ARG A 79 2.68 3.34 3.39
CA ARG A 79 1.94 3.77 2.21
C ARG A 79 0.90 4.81 2.59
N LEU A 80 0.73 5.81 1.75
CA LEU A 80 -0.46 6.65 1.76
C LEU A 80 -1.43 6.13 0.72
N VAL A 81 -2.64 5.80 1.16
CA VAL A 81 -3.64 5.17 0.32
C VAL A 81 -4.96 5.92 0.33
N ASP A 82 -5.73 5.77 -0.74
CA ASP A 82 -7.09 6.28 -0.85
C ASP A 82 -8.13 5.34 -0.21
N GLN A 83 -9.41 5.68 -0.33
CA GLN A 83 -10.54 4.89 0.17
C GLN A 83 -10.69 3.49 -0.46
N TYR A 84 -9.94 3.21 -1.53
CA TYR A 84 -9.92 1.92 -2.24
C TYR A 84 -8.55 1.22 -2.12
N GLU A 85 -7.73 1.63 -1.15
CA GLU A 85 -6.37 1.11 -0.91
C GLU A 85 -5.39 1.36 -2.07
N ASN A 86 -5.69 2.29 -2.98
CA ASN A 86 -4.75 2.69 -4.02
C ASN A 86 -3.70 3.63 -3.42
N ILE A 87 -2.43 3.40 -3.75
CA ILE A 87 -1.35 4.32 -3.37
C ILE A 87 -1.60 5.70 -4.00
N LEU A 88 -1.34 6.76 -3.22
CA LEU A 88 -1.37 8.15 -3.66
C LEU A 88 0.01 8.56 -4.21
N PRO A 89 0.27 8.48 -5.53
CA PRO A 89 1.62 8.59 -6.08
C PRO A 89 2.27 9.97 -5.91
N TYR A 90 1.45 11.02 -5.73
CA TYR A 90 1.93 12.40 -5.58
C TYR A 90 2.08 12.82 -4.11
N SER A 91 1.98 11.87 -3.17
CA SER A 91 2.27 12.15 -1.77
C SER A 91 3.74 11.89 -1.46
N PHE A 92 4.45 12.97 -1.12
CA PHE A 92 5.89 12.99 -0.83
C PHE A 92 6.18 13.39 0.63
N ASP A 93 5.24 13.12 1.53
CA ASP A 93 5.36 13.48 2.94
C ASP A 93 6.62 12.89 3.58
N SER A 94 7.21 13.65 4.51
CA SER A 94 8.27 13.14 5.38
C SER A 94 7.67 12.34 6.53
N ILE A 95 8.30 11.21 6.83
CA ILE A 95 8.00 10.35 7.97
C ILE A 95 9.13 10.36 8.99
N THR A 96 8.77 10.35 10.26
CA THR A 96 9.66 10.13 11.40
C THR A 96 9.32 8.80 12.05
N ILE A 97 10.34 8.02 12.37
CA ILE A 97 10.24 6.66 12.89
C ILE A 97 10.74 6.62 14.33
N GLU A 98 9.89 6.14 15.22
CA GLU A 98 10.21 5.85 16.61
C GLU A 98 9.98 4.36 16.89
N THR A 99 10.85 3.77 17.71
CA THR A 99 10.73 2.37 18.11
C THR A 99 10.90 2.22 19.61
N THR A 100 10.30 1.20 20.19
CA THR A 100 10.58 0.77 21.57
C THR A 100 12.03 0.29 21.72
N ASN A 101 12.51 0.20 22.96
CA ASN A 101 13.91 -0.11 23.26
C ASN A 101 14.40 -1.46 22.73
N ASN A 102 13.51 -2.45 22.63
CA ASN A 102 13.78 -3.79 22.11
C ASN A 102 13.91 -3.87 20.57
N LEU A 103 13.69 -2.76 19.85
CA LEU A 103 13.87 -2.63 18.40
C LEU A 103 14.85 -1.51 18.05
N GLU A 104 15.48 -1.62 16.88
CA GLU A 104 16.35 -0.60 16.32
C GLU A 104 16.09 -0.43 14.83
N VAL A 105 15.95 0.82 14.38
CA VAL A 105 15.84 1.15 12.95
C VAL A 105 17.20 0.96 12.28
N ILE A 106 17.23 0.24 11.16
CA ILE A 106 18.40 0.14 10.28
C ILE A 106 18.33 1.29 9.27
N GLY A 107 19.24 2.25 9.41
CA GLY A 107 19.31 3.43 8.55
C GLY A 107 18.73 4.70 9.19
N PRO A 108 18.36 5.70 8.40
CA PRO A 108 17.86 6.97 8.92
C PRO A 108 16.47 6.81 9.53
N LYS A 109 16.22 7.52 10.63
CA LYS A 109 14.91 7.55 11.31
C LYS A 109 13.93 8.53 10.65
N GLN A 110 14.39 9.32 9.69
CA GLN A 110 13.57 10.24 8.94
C GLN A 110 13.74 9.96 7.44
N LEU A 111 12.62 9.76 6.75
CA LEU A 111 12.56 9.37 5.35
C LEU A 111 11.43 10.13 4.66
N ALA A 112 11.55 10.38 3.36
CA ALA A 112 10.43 10.89 2.56
C ALA A 112 9.74 9.74 1.82
N LEU A 113 8.42 9.86 1.61
CA LEU A 113 7.69 9.00 0.69
C LEU A 113 8.12 9.30 -0.75
N ILE A 114 8.27 8.26 -1.56
CA ILE A 114 8.59 8.36 -2.98
C ILE A 114 7.48 7.62 -3.73
N GLY A 115 6.68 8.35 -4.50
CA GLY A 115 5.52 7.74 -5.16
C GLY A 115 4.43 7.29 -4.18
N GLY A 116 4.27 7.97 -3.04
CA GLY A 116 3.29 7.61 -2.01
C GLY A 116 3.68 6.44 -1.09
N SER A 117 4.89 5.90 -1.21
CA SER A 117 5.36 4.78 -0.39
C SER A 117 6.84 4.90 -0.02
N VAL A 118 7.22 4.32 1.10
CA VAL A 118 8.61 4.03 1.46
C VAL A 118 8.65 2.76 2.31
N ALA A 119 9.81 2.12 2.38
CA ALA A 119 10.04 1.04 3.34
C ALA A 119 11.36 1.24 4.07
N PHE A 120 11.39 0.76 5.31
CA PHE A 120 12.59 0.73 6.14
C PHE A 120 12.65 -0.61 6.87
N TRP A 121 13.78 -0.87 7.53
CA TRP A 121 14.01 -2.11 8.26
C TRP A 121 14.22 -1.84 9.73
N VAL A 122 13.75 -2.76 10.56
CA VAL A 122 14.01 -2.79 12.00
C VAL A 122 14.64 -4.12 12.37
N LYS A 123 15.61 -4.11 13.27
CA LYS A 123 16.20 -5.31 13.86
C LYS A 123 15.80 -5.45 15.32
N THR A 124 15.73 -6.69 15.79
CA THR A 124 15.61 -6.98 17.22
C THR A 124 16.88 -6.61 17.96
N LYS A 125 16.72 -6.23 19.23
CA LYS A 125 17.82 -6.21 20.20
C LYS A 125 17.78 -7.48 21.07
N ARG A 126 18.43 -7.46 22.22
CA ARG A 126 18.53 -8.60 23.16
C ARG A 126 17.30 -8.80 24.04
N GLU A 127 16.28 -7.97 23.91
CA GLU A 127 15.09 -7.97 24.76
C GLU A 127 13.88 -8.55 24.01
N THR A 128 13.21 -9.53 24.62
CA THR A 128 11.96 -10.11 24.14
C THR A 128 10.74 -9.30 24.58
N GLY A 129 9.57 -9.63 24.04
CA GLY A 129 8.29 -9.03 24.42
C GLY A 129 7.64 -8.26 23.27
N LYS A 130 6.80 -7.29 23.60
CA LYS A 130 6.11 -6.46 22.61
C LYS A 130 7.03 -5.34 22.13
N GLY A 131 7.34 -5.32 20.83
CA GLY A 131 8.00 -4.20 20.18
C GLY A 131 6.98 -3.33 19.46
N GLU A 132 7.14 -2.02 19.50
CA GLU A 132 6.29 -1.08 18.77
C GLU A 132 7.12 -0.22 17.84
N VAL A 133 6.59 -0.03 16.63
CA VAL A 133 7.13 0.87 15.61
C VAL A 133 6.07 1.95 15.37
N LYS A 134 6.38 3.18 15.73
CA LYS A 134 5.53 4.34 15.52
C LYS A 134 6.06 5.14 14.33
N VAL A 135 5.19 5.37 13.37
CA VAL A 135 5.45 6.20 12.19
C VAL A 135 4.62 7.47 12.32
N MET A 136 5.26 8.62 12.15
CA MET A 136 4.64 9.94 12.26
C MET A 136 4.87 10.71 10.97
N LEU A 137 3.81 11.26 10.38
CA LEU A 137 3.90 12.15 9.24
C LEU A 137 4.14 13.59 9.69
N ALA A 138 4.71 14.40 8.80
CA ALA A 138 4.92 15.83 9.05
C ALA A 138 3.64 16.61 9.36
N ASN A 139 2.48 16.13 8.90
CA ASN A 139 1.17 16.74 9.18
C ASN A 139 0.56 16.32 10.53
N GLY A 140 1.28 15.52 11.34
CA GLY A 140 0.84 15.07 12.67
C GLY A 140 0.05 13.77 12.69
N GLU A 141 -0.31 13.19 11.53
CA GLU A 141 -0.93 11.86 11.48
C GLU A 141 0.09 10.81 11.93
N THR A 142 -0.33 9.89 12.81
CA THR A 142 0.55 8.87 13.37
C THR A 142 -0.07 7.49 13.31
N LYS A 143 0.75 6.46 13.14
CA LYS A 143 0.33 5.07 13.17
C LYS A 143 1.36 4.21 13.88
N THR A 144 0.89 3.37 14.79
CA THR A 144 1.72 2.43 15.54
C THR A 144 1.45 1.01 15.09
N LEU A 145 2.53 0.26 14.84
CA LEU A 145 2.50 -1.16 14.53
C LEU A 145 3.16 -1.92 15.68
N SER A 146 2.48 -2.96 16.18
CA SER A 146 3.01 -3.85 17.21
C SER A 146 3.59 -5.12 16.60
N LEU A 147 4.73 -5.57 17.11
CA LEU A 147 5.43 -6.79 16.73
C LEU A 147 5.70 -7.63 17.99
N SER A 148 5.65 -8.95 17.87
CA SER A 148 6.03 -9.87 18.95
C SER A 148 7.48 -10.30 18.79
N ILE A 149 8.27 -10.21 19.86
CA ILE A 149 9.69 -10.59 19.84
C ILE A 149 9.89 -11.74 20.81
N ASN A 150 10.31 -12.89 20.28
CA ASN A 150 10.53 -14.12 21.03
C ASN A 150 12.00 -14.52 20.96
N ASN A 151 12.46 -15.35 21.89
CA ASN A 151 13.75 -16.01 21.79
C ASN A 151 13.58 -17.37 21.10
N HIS A 152 14.61 -17.79 20.38
CA HIS A 152 14.76 -19.17 19.92
C HIS A 152 14.97 -20.05 21.16
N THR A 153 13.90 -20.65 21.67
CA THR A 153 14.02 -21.69 22.68
C THR A 153 14.63 -22.92 22.02
N ASN A 154 15.90 -23.20 22.28
CA ASN A 154 16.48 -24.50 21.99
C ASN A 154 15.70 -25.54 22.82
N SER A 155 15.04 -26.45 22.11
CA SER A 155 14.58 -27.74 22.64
C SER A 155 15.64 -28.78 22.31
#